data_AF-A0A438N6A1-F1
#
_entry.id   AF-A0A438N6A1-F1
#
_cell.length_a   1.000
_cell.length_b   1.000
_cell.length_c   1.000
_cell.angle_alpha   90.00
_cell.angle_beta   90.00
_cell.angle_gamma   90.00
#
_symmetry.space_group_name_H-M   'P 1'
#
loop_
_entity.id
_entity.type
_entity.pdbx_description
1 polymer ?
#
loop_
_entity_poly.entity_id
_entity_poly.type
_entity_poly.pdbx_seq_one_letter_code
_entity_poly.pdbx_strand_id
1 'polypeptide(L)'
;MFDPHQPHPLLAQIPLTVSPFLSLPTAVTLPYSFRSVPSSLPPSIIDQNTTGGGKPQYVTSASGHSAHPEDIIKSCKTLQDHLKQTSQAAERAIRDWEQDIKERDLAEKRRVAPGWLDRSEKILEPTRPSTKPLSSQDLLDGQPPAPISAPAMSPSREGEELDRAFGGMTLNK
;
A
#
# COMPACT_ATOMS: atom_id res chain seq x y z
N MET A 1 38.66 -62.43 17.97
CA MET A 1 38.27 -61.21 18.71
C MET A 1 39.57 -60.59 19.19
N PHE A 2 39.98 -59.46 18.61
CA PHE A 2 41.24 -58.79 18.93
C PHE A 2 40.96 -57.85 20.11
N ASP A 3 41.60 -58.07 21.26
CA ASP A 3 41.46 -57.22 22.44
C ASP A 3 42.48 -56.08 22.34
N PRO A 4 42.05 -54.82 22.13
CA PRO A 4 42.95 -53.69 21.94
C PRO A 4 43.76 -53.34 23.20
N HIS A 5 43.39 -53.88 24.37
CA HIS A 5 44.09 -53.61 25.63
C HIS A 5 45.15 -54.65 26.00
N GLN A 6 45.28 -55.74 25.22
CA GLN A 6 46.24 -56.80 25.48
C GLN A 6 47.30 -56.87 24.35
N PRO A 7 48.60 -56.72 24.67
CA PRO A 7 49.64 -56.76 23.64
C PRO A 7 49.76 -58.17 23.03
N HIS A 8 49.96 -58.22 21.72
CA HIS A 8 50.08 -59.48 20.99
C HIS A 8 51.34 -60.25 21.46
N PRO A 9 51.25 -61.57 21.73
CA PRO A 9 52.33 -62.34 22.35
C PRO A 9 53.64 -62.35 21.56
N LEU A 10 53.56 -62.28 20.22
CA LEU A 10 54.75 -62.15 19.36
C LEU A 10 55.39 -60.75 19.39
N LEU A 11 54.60 -59.70 19.62
CA LEU A 11 55.12 -58.33 19.73
C LEU A 11 55.76 -58.06 21.09
N ALA A 12 55.36 -58.80 22.13
CA ALA A 12 56.00 -58.74 23.45
C ALA A 12 57.42 -59.33 23.49
N GLN A 13 57.77 -60.17 22.52
CA GLN A 13 59.09 -60.83 22.44
C GLN A 13 60.16 -59.98 21.76
N ILE A 14 59.76 -58.93 21.04
CA ILE A 14 60.67 -58.03 20.34
C ILE A 14 60.94 -56.85 21.29
N PRO A 15 62.20 -56.57 21.68
CA PRO A 15 62.49 -55.36 22.41
C PRO A 15 62.08 -54.18 21.53
N LEU A 16 61.13 -53.37 22.00
CA LEU A 16 60.73 -52.12 21.37
C LEU A 16 61.91 -51.14 21.51
N THR A 17 62.96 -51.36 20.73
CA THR A 17 64.12 -50.48 20.67
C THR A 17 63.67 -49.18 20.04
N VAL A 18 63.31 -48.22 20.88
CA VAL A 18 63.17 -46.83 20.46
C VAL A 18 64.59 -46.39 20.10
N SER A 19 64.86 -46.23 18.81
CA SER A 19 66.13 -45.67 18.35
C SER A 19 66.30 -44.28 19.01
N PRO A 20 67.45 -43.97 19.62
CA PRO A 20 67.69 -42.65 20.21
C PRO A 20 67.71 -41.53 19.17
N PHE A 21 67.71 -41.87 17.88
CA PHE A 21 67.63 -40.94 16.76
C PHE A 21 66.21 -40.78 16.19
N LEU A 22 65.22 -41.51 16.71
CA LEU A 22 63.82 -41.39 16.33
C LEU A 22 63.01 -40.75 17.47
N SER A 23 62.71 -39.47 17.32
CA SER A 23 61.75 -38.77 18.17
C SER A 23 60.34 -39.21 17.81
N LEU A 24 59.77 -40.11 18.60
CA LEU A 24 58.34 -40.42 18.51
C LEU A 24 57.54 -39.17 18.91
N PRO A 25 56.47 -38.81 18.18
CA PRO A 25 55.62 -37.70 18.58
C PRO A 25 55.02 -38.00 19.96
N THR A 26 55.36 -37.17 20.94
CA THR A 26 54.84 -37.27 22.31
C THR A 26 53.44 -36.65 22.36
N ALA A 27 52.53 -37.27 23.13
CA ALA A 27 51.21 -36.72 23.32
C ALA A 27 51.31 -35.38 24.06
N VAL A 28 50.80 -34.31 23.45
CA VAL A 28 50.79 -32.98 24.05
C VAL A 28 49.88 -33.02 25.28
N THR A 29 50.46 -32.82 26.46
CA THR A 29 49.70 -32.67 27.70
C THR A 29 49.10 -31.27 27.73
N LEU A 30 47.80 -31.20 28.00
CA LEU A 30 47.11 -29.93 28.11
C LEU A 30 47.66 -29.13 29.32
N PRO A 31 47.83 -27.82 29.20
CA PRO A 31 48.33 -26.98 30.30
C PRO A 31 47.36 -27.00 31.48
N TYR A 32 47.85 -26.69 32.69
CA TYR A 32 47.03 -26.63 33.91
C TYR A 32 45.88 -25.60 33.83
N SER A 33 46.00 -24.61 32.94
CA SER A 33 44.96 -23.62 32.64
C SER A 33 43.93 -24.09 31.59
N PHE A 34 44.03 -25.33 31.11
CA PHE A 34 43.10 -25.85 30.12
C PHE A 34 41.69 -25.96 30.72
N ARG A 35 40.81 -25.09 30.27
CA ARG A 35 39.38 -25.12 30.58
C ARG A 35 38.67 -25.83 29.44
N SER A 36 38.15 -27.03 29.69
CA SER A 36 37.25 -27.70 28.74
C SER A 36 35.97 -26.87 28.62
N VAL A 37 35.74 -26.30 27.43
CA VAL A 37 34.47 -25.67 27.10
C VAL A 37 33.45 -26.76 26.77
N PRO A 38 32.17 -26.59 27.16
CA PRO A 38 31.12 -27.51 26.75
C PRO A 38 31.08 -27.60 25.22
N SER A 39 31.10 -28.82 24.69
CA SER A 39 30.90 -29.07 23.25
C SER A 39 29.45 -28.82 22.80
N SER A 40 28.55 -28.54 23.75
CA SER A 40 27.20 -28.09 23.43
C SER A 40 27.26 -26.65 22.97
N LEU A 41 26.91 -26.43 21.71
CA LEU A 41 26.62 -25.10 21.20
C LEU A 41 25.59 -24.42 22.12
N PRO A 42 25.73 -23.11 22.36
CA PRO A 42 24.68 -22.35 23.04
C PRO A 42 23.34 -22.56 22.30
N PRO A 43 22.20 -22.59 23.02
CA PRO A 43 20.90 -22.83 22.40
C PRO A 43 20.65 -21.82 21.28
N SER A 44 20.27 -22.31 20.10
CA SER A 44 20.01 -21.46 18.95
C SER A 44 18.83 -20.53 19.26
N ILE A 45 18.95 -19.25 18.91
CA ILE A 45 17.88 -18.24 19.07
C ILE A 45 16.58 -18.68 18.35
N ILE A 46 16.71 -19.56 17.36
CA ILE A 46 15.63 -20.21 16.61
C ILE A 46 14.81 -21.14 17.53
N ASP A 47 15.44 -21.87 18.46
CA ASP A 47 14.78 -22.88 19.30
C ASP A 47 13.97 -22.28 20.45
N GLN A 48 14.32 -21.07 20.92
CA GLN A 48 13.58 -20.41 22.00
C GLN A 48 12.20 -19.94 21.56
N ASN A 49 12.03 -19.62 20.26
CA ASN A 49 10.77 -19.12 19.72
C ASN A 49 9.89 -20.23 19.10
N THR A 50 10.35 -21.48 19.11
CA THR A 50 9.64 -22.64 18.57
C THR A 50 8.99 -23.49 19.67
N THR A 51 8.92 -23.01 20.91
CA THR A 51 8.34 -23.72 22.08
C THR A 51 6.87 -24.15 21.90
N GLY A 52 6.21 -23.76 20.81
CA GLY A 52 4.86 -24.18 20.41
C GLY A 52 4.76 -24.92 19.07
N GLY A 53 5.85 -25.44 18.50
CA GLY A 53 5.81 -26.14 17.19
C GLY A 53 5.54 -25.25 15.98
N GLY A 54 5.56 -23.93 16.18
CA GLY A 54 5.39 -22.92 15.13
C GLY A 54 6.69 -22.61 14.38
N LYS A 55 6.58 -21.94 13.24
CA LYS A 55 7.73 -21.49 12.44
C LYS A 55 8.57 -20.48 13.24
N PRO A 56 9.91 -20.53 13.18
CA PRO A 56 10.76 -19.68 14.00
C PRO A 56 10.65 -18.21 13.59
N GLN A 57 10.28 -17.33 14.52
CA GLN A 57 10.23 -15.90 14.26
C GLN A 57 11.59 -15.30 14.61
N TYR A 58 12.33 -14.89 13.58
CA TYR A 58 13.68 -14.34 13.72
C TYR A 58 13.81 -12.90 13.24
N VAL A 59 12.75 -12.35 12.62
CA VAL A 59 12.72 -10.94 12.26
C VAL A 59 12.23 -10.17 13.47
N THR A 60 13.09 -9.36 14.07
CA THR A 60 12.74 -8.50 15.21
C THR A 60 12.66 -7.04 14.76
N SER A 61 11.57 -6.38 15.11
CA SER A 61 11.43 -4.93 14.96
C SER A 61 11.99 -4.22 16.19
N ALA A 62 12.45 -2.97 16.02
CA ALA A 62 12.85 -2.11 17.14
C ALA A 62 11.71 -1.89 18.16
N SER A 63 10.46 -2.10 17.74
CA SER A 63 9.27 -2.08 18.60
C SER A 63 9.08 -3.32 19.47
N GLY A 64 9.97 -4.31 19.39
CA GLY A 64 9.88 -5.57 20.16
C GLY A 64 8.95 -6.62 19.56
N HIS A 65 8.37 -6.37 18.39
CA HIS A 65 7.60 -7.38 17.66
C HIS A 65 8.54 -8.34 16.92
N SER A 66 8.39 -9.64 17.15
CA SER A 66 9.09 -10.69 16.41
C SER A 66 8.09 -11.42 15.50
N ALA A 67 8.45 -11.61 14.23
CA ALA A 67 7.60 -12.28 13.25
C ALA A 67 8.40 -13.19 12.32
N HIS A 68 7.71 -14.18 11.75
CA HIS A 68 8.27 -14.99 10.67
C HIS A 68 8.13 -14.20 9.35
N PRO A 69 9.13 -14.23 8.43
CA PRO A 69 9.08 -13.49 7.17
C PRO A 69 7.81 -13.77 6.35
N GLU A 70 7.36 -15.03 6.30
CA GLU A 70 6.11 -15.38 5.59
C GLU A 70 4.88 -14.65 6.15
N ASP A 71 4.82 -14.42 7.45
CA ASP A 71 3.68 -13.74 8.07
C ASP A 71 3.75 -12.23 7.80
N ILE A 72 4.95 -11.66 7.72
CA ILE A 72 5.17 -10.28 7.25
C ILE A 72 4.71 -10.13 5.80
N ILE A 73 5.10 -11.05 4.92
CA ILE A 73 4.71 -11.03 3.50
C ILE A 73 3.19 -11.14 3.36
N LYS A 74 2.54 -12.03 4.14
CA LYS A 74 1.07 -12.14 4.16
C LYS A 74 0.41 -10.84 4.62
N SER A 75 0.93 -10.22 5.68
CA SER A 75 0.44 -8.91 6.15
C SER A 75 0.53 -7.85 5.05
N CYS A 76 1.68 -7.74 4.39
CA CYS A 76 1.89 -6.81 3.28
C CYS A 76 0.94 -7.06 2.10
N LYS A 77 0.71 -8.32 1.72
CA LYS A 77 -0.24 -8.68 0.66
C LYS A 77 -1.68 -8.35 1.04
N THR A 78 -2.08 -8.67 2.27
CA THR A 78 -3.41 -8.35 2.80
C THR A 78 -3.66 -6.84 2.78
N LEU A 79 -2.66 -6.05 3.19
CA LEU A 79 -2.73 -4.59 3.14
C LEU A 79 -2.85 -4.08 1.70
N GLN A 80 -2.06 -4.64 0.78
CA GLN A 80 -2.12 -4.27 -0.64
C GLN A 80 -3.50 -4.54 -1.24
N ASP A 81 -4.09 -5.69 -0.94
CA ASP A 81 -5.42 -6.06 -1.44
C ASP A 81 -6.51 -5.16 -0.86
N HIS A 82 -6.41 -4.83 0.44
CA HIS A 82 -7.31 -3.86 1.06
C HIS A 82 -7.21 -2.48 0.40
N LEU A 83 -5.99 -1.97 0.17
CA LEU A 83 -5.81 -0.68 -0.50
C LEU A 83 -6.42 -0.68 -1.92
N LYS A 84 -6.21 -1.74 -2.69
CA LYS A 84 -6.84 -1.90 -4.02
C LYS A 84 -8.37 -1.96 -3.94
N GLN A 85 -8.91 -2.66 -2.94
CA GLN A 85 -10.36 -2.72 -2.74
C GLN A 85 -10.92 -1.33 -2.41
N THR A 86 -10.27 -0.58 -1.52
CA THR A 86 -10.71 0.77 -1.16
C THR A 86 -10.63 1.74 -2.34
N SER A 87 -9.58 1.67 -3.17
CA SER A 87 -9.46 2.52 -4.36
C SER A 87 -10.54 2.19 -5.39
N GLN A 88 -10.78 0.90 -5.65
CA GLN A 88 -11.83 0.47 -6.58
C GLN A 88 -13.23 0.83 -6.09
N ALA A 89 -13.50 0.74 -4.79
CA ALA A 89 -14.77 1.14 -4.20
C ALA A 89 -14.99 2.66 -4.36
N ALA A 90 -13.96 3.48 -4.12
CA ALA A 90 -14.03 4.92 -4.32
C ALA A 90 -14.28 5.29 -5.78
N GLU A 91 -13.56 4.66 -6.73
CA GLU A 91 -13.78 4.88 -8.15
C GLU A 91 -15.19 4.48 -8.62
N ARG A 92 -15.73 3.37 -8.09
CA ARG A 92 -17.12 2.95 -8.38
C ARG A 92 -18.11 3.99 -7.84
N ALA A 93 -17.95 4.41 -6.59
CA ALA A 93 -18.83 5.41 -5.99
C ALA A 93 -18.85 6.73 -6.78
N ILE A 94 -17.71 7.17 -7.31
CA ILE A 94 -17.65 8.36 -8.18
C ILE A 94 -18.39 8.12 -9.50
N ARG A 95 -18.18 6.98 -10.15
CA ARG A 95 -18.87 6.64 -11.41
C ARG A 95 -20.38 6.55 -11.23
N ASP A 96 -20.83 5.93 -10.15
CA ASP A 96 -22.25 5.77 -9.84
C ASP A 96 -22.87 7.16 -9.58
N TRP A 97 -22.20 8.01 -8.78
CA TRP A 97 -22.63 9.38 -8.55
C TRP A 97 -22.72 10.22 -9.84
N GLU A 98 -21.75 10.11 -10.74
CA GLU A 98 -21.80 10.78 -12.04
C GLU A 98 -22.95 10.28 -12.92
N GLN A 99 -23.26 8.98 -12.88
CA GLN A 99 -24.38 8.39 -13.62
C GLN A 99 -25.71 8.89 -13.06
N ASP A 100 -25.86 8.93 -11.73
CA ASP A 100 -27.05 9.46 -11.07
C ASP A 100 -27.32 10.92 -11.42
N ILE A 101 -26.26 11.75 -11.51
CA ILE A 101 -26.38 13.14 -11.97
C ILE A 101 -26.89 13.16 -13.42
N LYS A 102 -26.26 12.40 -14.30
CA LYS A 102 -26.65 12.35 -15.72
C LYS A 102 -28.09 11.89 -15.88
N GLU A 103 -28.53 10.88 -15.11
CA GLU A 103 -29.90 10.37 -15.15
C GLU A 103 -30.91 11.42 -14.66
N ARG A 104 -30.63 12.09 -13.52
CA ARG A 104 -31.48 13.17 -13.00
C ARG A 104 -31.59 14.33 -13.97
N ASP A 105 -30.48 14.78 -14.53
CA ASP A 105 -30.46 15.86 -15.52
C ASP A 105 -31.22 15.48 -16.78
N LEU A 106 -31.10 14.23 -17.23
CA LEU A 106 -31.82 13.70 -18.38
C LEU A 106 -33.32 13.62 -18.08
N ALA A 107 -33.71 13.16 -16.89
CA ALA A 107 -35.10 13.11 -16.45
C ALA A 107 -35.73 14.52 -16.36
N GLU A 108 -35.03 15.50 -15.77
CA GLU A 108 -35.44 16.91 -15.76
C GLU A 108 -35.61 17.44 -17.18
N LYS A 109 -34.66 17.17 -18.07
CA LYS A 109 -34.75 17.58 -19.48
C LYS A 109 -35.92 16.92 -20.22
N ARG A 110 -36.18 15.63 -19.97
CA ARG A 110 -37.36 14.89 -20.48
C ARG A 110 -38.67 15.47 -19.95
N ARG A 111 -38.68 15.92 -18.68
CA ARG A 111 -39.82 16.57 -18.05
C ARG A 111 -40.11 17.93 -18.68
N VAL A 112 -39.07 18.74 -18.90
CA VAL A 112 -39.20 20.09 -19.48
C VAL A 112 -39.59 20.04 -20.95
N ALA A 113 -39.05 19.11 -21.72
CA ALA A 113 -39.30 19.01 -23.16
C ALA A 113 -39.64 17.56 -23.57
N PRO A 114 -40.86 17.10 -23.26
CA PRO A 114 -41.29 15.74 -23.56
C PRO A 114 -41.25 15.48 -25.07
N GLY A 115 -40.49 14.48 -25.49
CA GLY A 115 -40.35 14.08 -26.89
C GLY A 115 -39.58 15.06 -27.78
N TRP A 116 -38.98 16.14 -27.26
CA TRP A 116 -38.05 17.00 -28.01
C TRP A 116 -36.65 16.39 -28.05
N LEU A 117 -36.19 15.75 -26.97
CA LEU A 117 -34.86 15.16 -26.87
C LEU A 117 -34.73 13.80 -27.56
N ASP A 118 -35.80 13.00 -27.56
CA ASP A 118 -35.76 11.63 -28.07
C ASP A 118 -36.11 11.51 -29.57
N ARG A 119 -36.56 12.61 -30.21
CA ARG A 119 -36.89 12.65 -31.64
C ARG A 119 -35.82 13.37 -32.46
N SER A 120 -35.47 12.79 -33.60
CA SER A 120 -34.55 13.36 -34.59
C SER A 120 -35.18 14.50 -35.39
N GLU A 121 -36.51 14.57 -35.45
CA GLU A 121 -37.26 15.62 -36.11
C GLU A 121 -37.27 16.89 -35.25
N LYS A 122 -36.55 17.92 -35.71
CA LYS A 122 -36.56 19.26 -35.09
C LYS A 122 -37.46 20.17 -35.91
N ILE A 123 -38.14 21.11 -35.24
CA ILE A 123 -38.91 22.15 -35.93
C ILE A 123 -37.95 22.92 -36.84
N LEU A 124 -38.36 23.14 -38.08
CA LEU A 124 -37.58 23.90 -39.05
C LEU A 124 -37.46 25.34 -38.57
N GLU A 125 -36.23 25.78 -38.32
CA GLU A 125 -35.93 27.18 -38.06
C GLU A 125 -35.78 27.94 -39.39
N PRO A 126 -36.31 29.17 -39.50
CA PRO A 126 -36.10 30.00 -40.68
C PRO A 126 -34.62 30.32 -40.86
N THR A 127 -34.01 29.81 -41.94
CA THR A 127 -32.66 30.21 -42.34
C THR A 127 -32.68 31.67 -42.79
N ARG A 128 -32.03 32.56 -42.05
CA ARG A 128 -31.69 33.89 -42.57
C ARG A 128 -30.67 33.70 -43.70
N PRO A 129 -30.82 34.33 -44.86
CA PRO A 129 -29.84 34.21 -45.95
C PRO A 129 -28.46 34.65 -45.44
N SER A 130 -27.49 33.74 -45.56
CA SER A 130 -26.11 33.90 -45.13
C SER A 130 -25.42 35.09 -45.82
N THR A 131 -25.09 36.13 -45.07
CA THR A 131 -23.91 36.95 -45.31
C THR A 131 -22.82 36.53 -44.33
N LYS A 132 -21.63 36.19 -44.83
CA LYS A 132 -20.43 35.86 -44.04
C LYS A 132 -19.36 36.93 -44.29
N PRO A 133 -18.38 37.14 -43.40
CA PRO A 133 -18.44 37.26 -41.95
C PRO A 133 -17.90 38.63 -41.49
N LEU A 134 -18.46 39.22 -40.44
CA LEU A 134 -17.74 40.23 -39.66
C LEU A 134 -18.09 40.04 -38.20
N SER A 135 -17.06 40.05 -37.37
CA SER A 135 -17.03 40.09 -35.90
C SER A 135 -18.38 40.16 -35.22
N SER A 136 -18.59 39.22 -34.30
CA SER A 136 -19.39 39.39 -33.09
C SER A 136 -19.25 40.81 -32.54
N GLN A 137 -20.16 41.69 -32.93
CA GLN A 137 -20.36 42.99 -32.32
C GLN A 137 -21.83 43.03 -31.94
N ASP A 138 -22.04 42.98 -30.63
CA ASP A 138 -23.31 43.23 -29.96
C ASP A 138 -24.04 44.40 -30.63
N LEU A 139 -25.20 44.11 -31.21
CA LEU A 139 -26.12 45.11 -31.77
C LEU A 139 -27.07 45.65 -30.68
N LEU A 140 -26.63 45.67 -29.42
CA LEU A 140 -27.36 46.25 -28.30
C LEU A 140 -26.61 47.43 -27.66
N ASP A 141 -25.41 47.76 -28.16
CA ASP A 141 -24.58 48.84 -27.63
C ASP A 141 -24.88 50.16 -28.36
N GLY A 142 -26.12 50.66 -28.18
CA GLY A 142 -26.58 51.83 -28.92
C GLY A 142 -27.93 52.38 -28.49
N GLN A 143 -28.15 52.58 -27.19
CA GLN A 143 -29.25 53.44 -26.72
C GLN A 143 -28.84 54.14 -25.42
N PRO A 144 -28.91 55.49 -25.32
CA PRO A 144 -28.75 56.17 -24.03
C PRO A 144 -29.92 55.79 -23.10
N PRO A 145 -29.68 55.51 -21.81
CA PRO A 145 -30.73 55.01 -20.92
C PRO A 145 -31.71 56.11 -20.53
N ALA A 146 -32.95 56.00 -21.01
CA ALA A 146 -34.11 56.54 -20.31
C ALA A 146 -34.39 55.64 -19.07
N PRO A 147 -34.73 56.21 -17.90
CA PRO A 147 -34.93 55.41 -16.69
C PRO A 147 -36.28 54.69 -16.75
N ILE A 148 -36.28 53.48 -17.33
CA ILE A 148 -37.40 52.55 -17.23
C ILE A 148 -37.12 51.66 -16.03
N SER A 149 -37.82 51.93 -14.93
CA SER A 149 -37.80 51.12 -13.71
C SER A 149 -38.41 49.75 -14.01
N ALA A 150 -37.56 48.76 -14.29
CA ALA A 150 -37.89 47.35 -14.15
C ALA A 150 -37.49 46.91 -12.73
N PRO A 151 -38.26 46.04 -12.06
CA PRO A 151 -37.89 45.57 -10.74
C PRO A 151 -36.60 44.74 -10.86
N ALA A 152 -35.53 45.26 -10.27
CA ALA A 152 -34.28 44.54 -10.12
C ALA A 152 -34.58 43.21 -9.39
N MET A 153 -34.35 42.09 -10.07
CA MET A 153 -34.09 40.84 -9.37
C MET A 153 -32.91 41.11 -8.43
N SER A 154 -33.17 41.04 -7.13
CA SER A 154 -32.17 41.22 -6.09
C SER A 154 -30.95 40.35 -6.38
N PRO A 155 -29.71 40.88 -6.23
CA PRO A 155 -28.52 40.05 -6.38
C PRO A 155 -28.62 38.86 -5.42
N SER A 156 -28.48 37.66 -5.97
CA SER A 156 -28.67 36.40 -5.27
C SER A 156 -27.89 36.36 -3.96
N ARG A 157 -28.63 36.23 -2.86
CA ARG A 157 -28.15 36.12 -1.47
C ARG A 157 -27.38 34.83 -1.17
N GLU A 158 -27.27 33.96 -2.18
CA GLU A 158 -26.68 32.63 -2.11
C GLU A 158 -25.20 32.66 -1.67
N GLY A 159 -24.42 33.65 -2.12
CA GLY A 159 -23.03 33.81 -1.70
C GLY A 159 -22.87 34.16 -0.21
N GLU A 160 -23.79 34.96 0.34
CA GLU A 160 -23.80 35.35 1.75
C GLU A 160 -24.26 34.19 2.65
N GLU A 161 -25.15 33.32 2.15
CA GLU A 161 -25.56 32.09 2.83
C GLU A 161 -24.41 31.07 2.90
N LEU A 162 -23.62 30.95 1.84
CA LEU A 162 -22.43 30.09 1.82
C LEU A 162 -21.34 30.61 2.77
N ASP A 163 -21.09 31.91 2.82
CA ASP A 163 -20.11 32.49 3.75
C ASP A 163 -20.55 32.34 5.22
N ARG A 164 -21.86 32.41 5.49
CA ARG A 164 -22.40 32.17 6.83
C ARG A 164 -22.32 30.70 7.26
N ALA A 165 -22.47 29.77 6.33
CA ALA A 165 -22.38 28.33 6.59
C ALA A 165 -20.93 27.84 6.75
N PHE A 166 -19.99 28.41 6.00
CA PHE A 166 -18.63 27.88 5.88
C PHE A 166 -17.52 28.82 6.41
N GLY A 167 -17.79 30.11 6.57
CA GLY A 167 -16.81 31.11 7.04
C GLY A 167 -16.35 30.94 8.49
N GLY A 168 -17.02 30.08 9.27
CA GLY A 168 -16.64 29.74 10.65
C GLY A 168 -15.68 28.55 10.80
N MET A 169 -15.33 27.85 9.72
CA MET A 169 -14.43 26.69 9.81
C MET A 169 -12.95 27.11 9.76
N THR A 170 -12.48 27.79 10.81
CA THR A 170 -11.04 27.88 11.04
C THR A 170 -10.53 26.49 11.43
N LEU A 171 -9.74 25.85 10.57
CA LEU A 171 -8.98 24.65 10.94
C LEU A 171 -8.09 25.00 12.13
N ASN A 172 -8.46 24.52 13.32
CA ASN A 172 -7.58 24.55 14.47
C ASN A 172 -6.37 23.67 14.16
N LYS A 173 -5.19 24.29 14.26
CA LYS A 173 -3.88 23.73 13.97
C LYS A 173 -3.37 22.89 15.15
#